data_AF-A0A838M0D0-F1
#
_entry.id   AF-A0A838M0D0-F1
#
_cell.length_a   1.000
_cell.length_b   1.000
_cell.length_c   1.000
_cell.angle_alpha   90.00
_cell.angle_beta   90.00
_cell.angle_gamma   90.00
#
_symmetry.space_group_name_H-M   'P 1'
#
loop_
_entity.id
_entity.type
_entity.pdbx_description
1 polymer ?
#
loop_
_entity_poly.entity_id
_entity_poly.type
_entity_poly.pdbx_seq_one_letter_code
_entity_poly.pdbx_strand_id
1 'polypeptide(L)'
;MVDDLNSGVPKMHSVPILQYLRKHGQRMDVEIAEATGIPLTKVRTSLTDMSERGEISRCSVTRFNDGKPVEGILCRIAGSIPPATPGRKPGAKA
;
A
#
# COMPACT_ATOMS: atom_id res chain seq x y z
N MET A 1 -16.47 -11.43 -22.25
CA MET A 1 -17.06 -11.76 -20.94
C MET A 1 -16.66 -10.63 -20.00
N VAL A 2 -17.60 -9.69 -19.84
CA VAL A 2 -17.65 -8.48 -19.02
C VAL A 2 -16.48 -7.48 -19.07
N ASP A 3 -16.59 -6.56 -20.04
CA ASP A 3 -16.00 -5.23 -20.03
C ASP A 3 -16.81 -4.32 -19.07
N ASP A 4 -16.25 -4.03 -17.89
CA ASP A 4 -16.88 -3.13 -16.90
C ASP A 4 -16.33 -1.70 -17.06
N LEU A 5 -16.91 -0.96 -18.01
CA LEU A 5 -16.74 0.48 -18.22
C LEU A 5 -17.92 1.22 -17.56
N ASN A 6 -17.94 1.36 -16.23
CA ASN A 6 -18.75 2.41 -15.57
C ASN A 6 -18.32 2.72 -14.12
N SER A 7 -17.33 3.60 -13.96
CA SER A 7 -17.23 4.58 -12.85
C SER A 7 -16.01 5.47 -13.13
N GLY A 8 -16.24 6.77 -13.29
CA GLY A 8 -15.35 7.72 -13.95
C GLY A 8 -14.10 8.17 -13.16
N VAL A 9 -13.24 7.24 -12.76
CA VAL A 9 -11.82 7.49 -12.47
C VAL A 9 -11.01 6.30 -12.99
N PRO A 10 -9.96 6.49 -13.80
CA PRO A 10 -9.15 5.37 -14.28
C PRO A 10 -8.51 4.67 -13.08
N LYS A 11 -8.80 3.36 -12.91
CA LYS A 11 -8.12 2.45 -11.98
C LYS A 11 -6.64 2.33 -12.38
N MET A 12 -5.85 3.34 -12.08
CA MET A 12 -4.44 3.34 -12.42
C MET A 12 -3.75 2.31 -11.52
N HIS A 13 -3.13 1.31 -12.16
CA HIS A 13 -2.20 0.33 -11.60
C HIS A 13 -2.55 -0.34 -10.25
N SER A 14 -3.82 -0.43 -9.86
CA SER A 14 -4.22 -0.98 -8.56
C SER A 14 -3.85 -2.45 -8.39
N VAL A 15 -3.96 -3.25 -9.46
CA VAL A 15 -3.66 -4.69 -9.44
C VAL A 15 -2.21 -5.00 -9.01
N PRO A 16 -1.16 -4.50 -9.71
CA PRO A 16 0.22 -4.78 -9.32
C PRO A 16 0.57 -4.21 -7.93
N ILE A 17 0.03 -3.03 -7.57
CA ILE A 17 0.25 -2.42 -6.26
C ILE A 17 -0.35 -3.30 -5.15
N LEU A 18 -1.60 -3.73 -5.30
CA LEU A 18 -2.25 -4.61 -4.32
C LEU A 18 -1.54 -5.96 -4.21
N GLN A 19 -1.11 -6.56 -5.32
CA GLN A 19 -0.34 -7.81 -5.28
C GLN A 19 0.95 -7.66 -4.48
N TYR A 20 1.70 -6.58 -4.72
CA TYR A 20 2.92 -6.29 -3.98
C TYR A 20 2.64 -6.07 -2.48
N LEU A 21 1.65 -5.25 -2.13
CA LEU A 21 1.27 -5.01 -0.73
C LEU A 21 0.76 -6.28 -0.03
N ARG A 22 0.03 -7.17 -0.71
CA ARG A 22 -0.42 -8.46 -0.12
C ARG A 22 0.78 -9.33 0.28
N LYS A 23 1.80 -9.37 -0.57
CA LYS A 23 2.99 -10.21 -0.36
C LYS A 23 3.93 -9.61 0.69
N HIS A 24 4.06 -8.29 0.72
CA HIS A 24 5.10 -7.61 1.49
C HIS A 24 4.60 -6.80 2.68
N GLY A 25 3.28 -6.71 2.89
CA GLY A 25 2.66 -5.95 3.96
C GLY A 25 2.76 -4.44 3.72
N GLN A 26 3.20 -3.71 4.75
CA GLN A 26 3.32 -2.26 4.70
C GLN A 26 4.59 -1.83 3.95
N ARG A 27 4.45 -0.94 2.96
CA ARG A 27 5.55 -0.51 2.08
C ARG A 27 5.48 0.97 1.72
N MET A 28 6.64 1.55 1.44
CA MET A 28 6.76 2.94 1.00
C MET A 28 6.49 3.06 -0.50
N ASP A 29 5.90 4.16 -0.95
CA ASP A 29 5.60 4.46 -2.34
C ASP A 29 6.81 4.31 -3.28
N VAL A 30 8.02 4.66 -2.83
CA VAL A 30 9.26 4.44 -3.59
C VAL A 30 9.59 2.96 -3.78
N GLU A 31 9.39 2.14 -2.75
CA GLU A 31 9.62 0.68 -2.81
C GLU A 31 8.58 0.01 -3.71
N ILE A 32 7.34 0.52 -3.70
CA ILE A 32 6.28 0.06 -4.60
C ILE A 32 6.62 0.40 -6.06
N ALA A 33 7.05 1.63 -6.32
CA ALA A 33 7.45 2.09 -7.65
C ALA A 33 8.59 1.24 -8.23
N GLU A 34 9.63 1.01 -7.42
CA GLU A 34 10.78 0.18 -7.80
C GLU A 34 10.35 -1.26 -8.10
N ALA A 35 9.58 -1.89 -7.21
CA ALA A 35 9.21 -3.30 -7.36
C ALA A 35 8.20 -3.56 -8.49
N THR A 36 7.38 -2.58 -8.83
CA THR A 36 6.34 -2.72 -9.87
C THR A 36 6.76 -2.17 -11.24
N GLY A 37 7.87 -1.43 -11.30
CA GLY A 37 8.30 -0.70 -12.50
C GLY A 37 7.39 0.47 -12.88
N ILE A 38 6.45 0.86 -12.01
CA ILE A 38 5.53 1.97 -12.25
C ILE A 38 6.21 3.28 -11.81
N PRO A 39 6.15 4.35 -12.63
CA PRO A 39 6.69 5.65 -12.22
C PRO A 39 6.11 6.13 -10.90
N LEU A 40 6.95 6.67 -10.01
CA LEU A 40 6.53 7.08 -8.66
C LEU A 40 5.32 8.01 -8.65
N THR A 41 5.23 8.95 -9.60
CA THR A 41 4.08 9.85 -9.73
C THR A 41 2.78 9.09 -10.00
N LYS A 42 2.82 8.07 -10.86
CA LYS A 42 1.67 7.20 -11.17
C LYS A 42 1.32 6.30 -9.99
N VAL A 43 2.31 5.79 -9.25
CA VAL A 43 2.07 5.10 -7.98
C VAL A 43 1.33 6.01 -7.02
N ARG A 44 1.81 7.24 -6.80
CA ARG A 44 1.17 8.20 -5.89
C ARG A 44 -0.28 8.54 -6.28
N THR A 45 -0.56 8.76 -7.57
CA THR A 45 -1.93 8.95 -8.07
C THR A 45 -2.80 7.73 -7.77
N SER A 46 -2.30 6.52 -8.05
CA SER A 46 -3.01 5.27 -7.80
C SER A 46 -3.31 5.07 -6.32
N LEU A 47 -2.34 5.38 -5.44
CA LEU A 47 -2.50 5.26 -3.98
C LEU A 47 -3.53 6.25 -3.42
N THR A 48 -3.64 7.45 -3.98
CA THR A 48 -4.69 8.41 -3.58
C THR A 48 -6.07 7.86 -3.91
N ASP A 49 -6.27 7.45 -5.17
CA ASP A 49 -7.53 6.87 -5.66
C ASP A 49 -7.92 5.57 -4.90
N MET A 50 -6.96 4.68 -4.65
CA MET A 50 -7.19 3.47 -3.83
C MET A 50 -7.54 3.77 -2.37
N SER A 51 -6.98 4.84 -1.80
CA SER A 51 -7.30 5.26 -0.43
C SER A 51 -8.69 5.86 -0.33
N GLU A 52 -9.13 6.64 -1.32
CA GLU A 52 -10.49 7.19 -1.39
C GLU A 52 -11.55 6.09 -1.50
N ARG A 53 -11.23 4.97 -2.17
CA ARG A 53 -12.06 3.77 -2.22
C ARG A 53 -11.98 2.87 -0.97
N GLY A 54 -11.09 3.18 -0.02
CA GLY A 54 -10.90 2.37 1.19
C GLY A 54 -10.21 1.02 0.98
N GLU A 55 -9.53 0.81 -0.15
CA GLU A 55 -8.80 -0.44 -0.43
C GLU A 55 -7.48 -0.53 0.34
N ILE A 56 -6.90 0.62 0.65
CA ILE A 56 -5.65 0.75 1.40
C ILE A 56 -5.76 1.83 2.47
N SER A 57 -4.89 1.74 3.47
CA SER A 57 -4.59 2.85 4.38
C SER A 57 -3.23 3.43 3.99
N ARG A 58 -3.13 4.76 3.96
CA ARG A 58 -1.89 5.50 3.68
C ARG A 58 -1.65 6.62 4.68
N CYS A 59 -0.39 6.92 4.93
CA CYS A 59 0.04 8.11 5.68
C CYS A 59 1.26 8.76 5.03
N SER A 60 1.32 10.08 5.08
CA SER A 60 2.54 10.83 4.77
C SER A 60 3.55 10.60 5.91
N VAL A 61 4.79 10.32 5.56
CA VAL A 61 5.85 10.04 6.53
C VAL A 61 7.15 10.74 6.14
N THR A 62 7.85 11.23 7.15
CA THR A 62 9.26 11.64 7.04
C THR A 62 10.12 10.53 7.61
N ARG A 63 10.94 9.88 6.78
CA ARG A 63 11.93 8.88 7.21
C ARG A 63 13.30 9.50 7.23
N PHE A 64 14.06 9.31 8.30
CA PHE A 64 15.45 9.74 8.35
C PHE A 64 16.36 8.60 7.90
N ASN A 65 16.95 8.73 6.72
CA ASN A 65 17.99 7.83 6.22
C ASN A 65 19.34 8.55 6.37
N ASP A 66 20.25 7.98 7.16
CA ASP A 66 21.57 8.57 7.45
C ASP A 66 21.49 10.02 7.96
N GLY A 67 20.51 10.30 8.81
CA GLY A 67 20.25 11.63 9.37
C GLY A 67 19.61 12.63 8.40
N LYS A 68 19.33 12.24 7.14
CA LYS A 68 18.66 13.09 6.16
C LYS A 68 17.16 12.76 6.07
N PRO A 69 16.26 13.75 6.11
CA PRO A 69 14.83 13.52 5.99
C PRO A 69 14.46 13.14 4.56
N VAL A 70 13.60 12.14 4.43
CA VAL A 70 13.03 11.63 3.18
C VAL A 70 11.51 11.59 3.33
N GLU A 71 10.83 12.42 2.55
CA GLU A 71 9.36 12.45 2.50
C GLU A 71 8.81 11.34 1.61
N GLY A 72 7.83 10.61 2.11
CA GLY A 72 7.21 9.51 1.38
C GLY A 72 5.79 9.21 1.83
N ILE A 73 5.19 8.21 1.20
CA ILE A 73 3.87 7.71 1.58
C ILE A 73 4.02 6.24 1.97
N LEU A 74 3.60 5.93 3.19
CA LEU A 74 3.61 4.57 3.72
C LEU A 74 2.21 3.97 3.56
N CYS A 75 2.12 2.79 2.95
CA CYS A 75 0.85 2.18 2.55
C CYS A 75 0.73 0.73 3.03
N ARG A 76 -0.49 0.31 3.36
CA ARG A 76 -0.85 -1.09 3.61
C ARG A 76 -2.28 -1.38 3.15
N ILE A 77 -2.59 -2.64 2.90
CA ILE A 77 -3.96 -3.08 2.56
C ILE A 77 -4.90 -2.87 3.75
N ALA A 78 -6.09 -2.35 3.46
CA ALA A 78 -7.14 -2.21 4.45
C ALA A 78 -7.61 -3.59 4.95
N GLY A 79 -7.89 -3.71 6.24
CA GLY A 79 -8.36 -4.97 6.83
C GLY A 79 -7.30 -6.08 6.94
N SER A 80 -6.03 -5.84 6.61
CA SER A 80 -4.98 -6.86 6.80
C SER A 80 -4.69 -7.07 8.29
N ILE A 81 -4.86 -8.29 8.80
CA ILE A 81 -4.43 -8.65 10.16
C ILE A 81 -2.94 -9.00 10.10
N PRO A 82 -2.05 -8.29 10.81
CA PRO A 82 -0.64 -8.66 10.83
C PRO A 82 -0.45 -10.03 11.49
N PRO A 83 0.53 -10.84 11.03
CA PRO A 83 0.82 -12.12 11.66
C PRO A 83 1.15 -11.92 13.13
N ALA A 84 0.78 -12.90 13.96
CA ALA A 84 1.10 -12.86 15.39
C ALA A 84 2.63 -12.80 15.57
N THR A 85 3.11 -11.78 16.30
CA THR A 85 4.53 -11.62 16.57
C THR A 85 5.06 -12.81 17.37
N PRO A 86 6.20 -13.42 16.98
CA PRO A 86 6.87 -14.41 17.80
C PRO A 86 7.11 -13.89 19.22
N GLY A 87 6.80 -14.69 20.24
CA GLY A 87 6.93 -14.28 21.65
C GLY A 87 5.73 -13.51 22.21
N ARG A 88 4.67 -13.27 21.42
CA ARG A 88 3.39 -12.79 21.99
C ARG A 88 2.87 -13.82 22.98
N LYS A 89 2.57 -13.42 24.22
CA LYS A 89 1.90 -14.29 25.20
C LYS A 89 0.64 -14.88 24.56
N PRO A 90 0.37 -16.19 24.71
CA PRO A 90 -0.86 -16.78 24.22
C PRO A 90 -2.07 -15.97 24.70
N GLY A 91 -3.01 -15.68 23.81
CA GLY A 91 -4.29 -15.10 24.22
C GLY A 91 -5.02 -16.08 25.15
N ALA A 92 -5.96 -15.57 25.94
CA ALA A 92 -6.91 -16.44 26.63
C ALA A 92 -7.59 -17.34 25.58
N LYS A 93 -7.77 -18.63 25.90
CA LYS A 93 -8.48 -19.55 25.01
C LYS A 93 -9.90 -19.03 24.82
N ALA A 94 -10.37 -19.04 23.57
CA ALA A 94 -11.77 -18.80 23.26
C ALA A 94 -12.65 -19.90 23.86
#